data_AF-A0A9D3ZHW2-F1
#
_entry.id   AF-A0A9D3ZHW2-F1
#
_cell.length_a   1.000
_cell.length_b   1.000
_cell.length_c   1.000
_cell.angle_alpha   90.00
_cell.angle_beta   90.00
_cell.angle_gamma   90.00
#
_symmetry.space_group_name_H-M   'P 1'
#
loop_
_entity.id
_entity.type
_entity.pdbx_description
1 polymer ?
#
loop_
_entity_poly.entity_id
_entity_poly.type
_entity_poly.pdbx_seq_one_letter_code
_entity_poly.pdbx_strand_id
1 'polypeptide(L)'
;MYSSLFMSSALCWGVPLSAQLVVVMGTQYYDGRGNAHTDYHVTDLLQMTGDASRPLLDNSRKCVILCHAPRDSLEIQITTTQRHLSDHLSELVESTLNDLEASKCITIEDDMDLSPSLGKIASYIYISYTTIEHFGSSLTSKTKMKVLLEILASASEHANLLIRNGEEEVLRRLINHQRLLRAMEMSQMVTLEMWEQDSMLLQLPHFTKELAKRYQERPGKNIQTIFYLVEMRDDERHALLDIAKFYNRFPNIDLSYEVIDSDNVRTGENVTLQITLDNETQVEPVDAPRYPKAKDEGWWLVIGETISNQLVAIKRVSIQRKANVKLELAAPTEAAEKTYTLYSMCDSYLGCD
;
A
#
# COMPACT_ATOMS: atom_id res chain seq x y z
N MET A 1 31.89 27.49 9.77
CA MET A 1 31.29 26.67 10.83
C MET A 1 29.98 27.34 11.20
N TYR A 2 28.84 26.71 10.91
CA TYR A 2 27.54 27.33 11.21
C TYR A 2 27.32 27.28 12.72
N SER A 3 27.03 28.44 13.32
CA SER A 3 26.82 28.57 14.78
C SER A 3 25.37 28.31 15.20
N SER A 4 24.45 28.19 14.24
CA SER A 4 23.02 28.03 14.49
C SER A 4 22.38 27.19 13.39
N LEU A 5 21.41 26.36 13.78
CA LEU A 5 20.64 25.49 12.90
C LEU A 5 19.16 25.63 13.28
N PHE A 6 18.30 25.84 12.28
CA PHE A 6 16.86 25.85 12.45
C PHE A 6 16.30 24.52 11.96
N MET A 7 15.51 23.85 12.80
CA MET A 7 14.97 22.53 12.54
C MET A 7 13.46 22.52 12.80
N SER A 8 12.71 21.84 11.92
CA SER A 8 11.29 21.57 12.15
C SER A 8 11.12 20.54 13.27
N SER A 9 10.05 20.66 14.06
CA SER A 9 9.74 19.72 15.15
C SER A 9 9.63 18.26 14.69
N ALA A 10 9.19 18.03 13.45
CA ALA A 10 9.08 16.69 12.85
C ALA A 10 10.43 15.94 12.73
N LEU A 11 11.56 16.63 12.88
CA LEU A 11 12.89 16.05 12.71
C LEU A 11 13.60 15.71 14.04
N CYS A 12 12.98 15.99 15.19
CA CYS A 12 13.62 15.83 16.50
C CYS A 12 14.10 14.39 16.82
N TRP A 13 13.49 13.38 16.22
CA TRP A 13 13.91 11.97 16.36
C TRP A 13 14.88 11.50 15.26
N GLY A 14 14.89 12.18 14.11
CA GLY A 14 15.49 11.66 12.88
C GLY A 14 16.88 12.20 12.58
N VAL A 15 17.34 13.22 13.31
CA VAL A 15 18.63 13.87 13.03
C VAL A 15 19.52 13.80 14.27
N PRO A 16 20.67 13.09 14.20
CA PRO A 16 21.60 13.02 15.32
C PRO A 16 22.32 14.37 15.45
N LEU A 17 21.74 15.26 16.24
CA LEU A 17 22.28 16.58 16.51
C LEU A 17 22.56 16.73 18.00
N SER A 18 23.54 17.58 18.30
CA SER A 18 23.90 17.89 19.67
C SER A 18 24.34 19.34 19.75
N ALA A 19 23.72 20.11 20.63
CA ALA A 19 23.95 21.54 20.79
C ALA A 19 24.22 21.90 22.25
N GLN A 20 24.87 23.05 22.46
CA GLN A 20 25.02 23.62 23.80
C GLN A 20 23.73 24.25 24.32
N LEU A 21 22.99 24.85 23.39
CA LEU A 21 21.74 25.56 23.61
C LEU A 21 20.71 25.04 22.61
N VAL A 22 19.58 24.56 23.11
CA VAL A 22 18.39 24.31 22.29
C VAL A 22 17.31 25.30 22.69
N VAL A 23 16.66 25.89 21.67
CA VAL A 23 15.50 26.77 21.86
C VAL A 23 14.30 26.14 21.17
N VAL A 24 13.30 25.74 21.94
CA VAL A 24 12.01 25.26 21.43
C VAL A 24 11.10 26.47 21.25
N MET A 25 10.85 26.85 19.99
CA MET A 25 10.05 28.00 19.63
C MET A 25 8.59 27.59 19.41
N GLY A 26 7.76 27.74 20.44
CA GLY A 26 6.37 27.28 20.43
C GLY A 26 6.25 25.80 20.81
N THR A 27 5.19 25.46 21.53
CA THR A 27 4.92 24.08 22.00
C THR A 27 3.65 23.50 21.37
N GLN A 28 3.22 24.06 20.24
CA GLN A 28 1.98 23.71 19.57
C GLN A 28 2.19 23.66 18.06
N TYR A 29 1.43 22.81 17.40
CA TYR A 29 1.27 22.80 15.95
C TYR A 29 -0.19 23.02 15.59
N TYR A 30 -0.45 23.44 14.36
CA TYR A 30 -1.81 23.59 13.87
C TYR A 30 -2.31 22.25 13.32
N ASP A 31 -3.46 21.79 13.81
CA ASP A 31 -4.18 20.64 13.28
C ASP A 31 -5.42 21.12 12.50
N GLY A 32 -5.35 20.99 11.17
CA GLY A 32 -6.43 21.39 10.28
C GLY A 32 -7.71 20.56 10.39
N ARG A 33 -7.70 19.41 11.07
CA ARG A 33 -8.92 18.60 11.28
C ARG A 33 -9.82 19.19 12.33
N GLY A 34 -9.21 19.62 13.44
CA GLY A 34 -9.89 20.33 14.52
C GLY A 34 -9.98 21.83 14.29
N ASN A 35 -9.32 22.35 13.25
CA ASN A 35 -9.13 23.79 12.99
C ASN A 35 -8.59 24.51 14.24
N ALA A 36 -7.62 23.89 14.91
CA ALA A 36 -7.14 24.28 16.23
C ALA A 36 -5.63 24.06 16.39
N HIS A 37 -5.05 24.68 17.41
CA HIS A 37 -3.67 24.41 17.82
C HIS A 37 -3.62 23.29 18.85
N THR A 38 -2.88 22.24 18.52
CA THR A 38 -2.68 21.06 19.37
C THR A 38 -1.27 21.08 19.95
N ASP A 39 -1.16 20.63 21.18
CA ASP A 39 0.11 20.60 21.91
C ASP A 39 1.03 19.50 21.37
N TYR A 40 2.35 19.76 21.39
CA TYR A 40 3.30 18.69 21.18
C TYR A 40 3.19 17.64 22.29
N HIS A 41 3.39 16.38 21.92
CA HIS A 41 3.48 15.31 22.91
C HIS A 41 4.70 15.55 23.81
N VAL A 42 4.58 15.22 25.10
CA VAL A 42 5.66 15.47 26.08
C VAL A 42 6.96 14.78 25.70
N THR A 43 6.88 13.60 25.07
CA THR A 43 8.07 12.86 24.59
C THR A 43 8.82 13.62 23.51
N ASP A 44 8.13 14.34 22.63
CA ASP A 44 8.77 15.11 21.56
C ASP A 44 9.45 16.34 22.13
N LEU A 45 8.83 17.02 23.09
CA LEU A 45 9.45 18.11 23.83
C LEU A 45 10.70 17.63 24.58
N LEU A 46 10.60 16.49 25.29
CA LEU A 46 11.74 15.88 25.97
C LEU A 46 12.86 15.53 24.99
N GLN A 47 12.55 14.93 23.85
CA GLN A 47 13.52 14.62 22.81
C GLN A 47 14.22 15.89 22.31
N MET A 48 13.46 16.94 21.93
CA MET A 48 14.03 18.22 21.50
C MET A 48 14.94 18.84 22.56
N THR A 49 14.50 18.85 23.83
CA THR A 49 15.34 19.39 24.91
C THR A 49 16.57 18.51 25.18
N GLY A 50 16.49 17.21 24.91
CA GLY A 50 17.57 16.23 25.04
C GLY A 50 18.73 16.47 24.08
N ASP A 51 18.47 17.08 22.91
CA ASP A 51 19.50 17.46 21.93
C ASP A 51 20.47 18.52 22.49
N ALA A 52 20.12 19.20 23.59
CA ALA A 52 21.03 20.06 24.33
C ALA A 52 22.06 19.22 25.13
N SER A 53 22.87 18.39 24.47
CA SER A 53 23.76 17.45 25.13
C SER A 53 25.06 17.28 24.38
N ARG A 54 26.17 17.84 24.88
CA ARG A 54 27.53 17.60 24.38
C ARG A 54 28.47 17.21 25.53
N PRO A 55 28.34 15.98 26.06
CA PRO A 55 28.97 15.59 27.34
C PRO A 55 30.49 15.73 27.40
N LEU A 56 31.17 15.61 26.25
CA LEU A 56 32.63 15.69 26.17
C LEU A 56 33.15 17.11 25.89
N LEU A 57 32.26 18.08 25.66
CA LEU A 57 32.61 19.43 25.21
C LEU A 57 32.15 20.52 26.18
N ASP A 58 30.95 20.39 26.74
CA ASP A 58 30.34 21.42 27.56
C ASP A 58 30.16 20.98 29.02
N ASN A 59 30.54 21.85 29.95
CA ASN A 59 30.28 21.66 31.38
C ASN A 59 28.84 21.98 31.78
N SER A 60 28.08 22.64 30.91
CA SER A 60 26.70 23.03 31.16
C SER A 60 25.90 23.05 29.86
N ARG A 61 24.68 22.53 29.91
CA ARG A 61 23.69 22.61 28.83
C ARG A 61 22.56 23.56 29.21
N LYS A 62 21.97 24.21 28.20
CA LYS A 62 20.77 25.05 28.40
C LYS A 62 19.70 24.66 27.39
N CYS A 63 18.46 24.61 27.87
CA CYS A 63 17.30 24.54 27.01
C CYS A 63 16.35 25.67 27.37
N VAL A 64 15.78 26.33 26.36
CA VAL A 64 14.78 27.39 26.53
C VAL A 64 13.53 26.98 25.77
N ILE A 65 12.40 26.90 26.47
CA ILE A 65 11.10 26.61 25.87
C ILE A 65 10.28 27.91 25.85
N LEU A 66 9.91 28.36 24.67
CA LEU A 66 9.04 29.52 24.48
C LEU A 66 7.61 29.04 24.26
N CYS A 67 6.71 29.31 25.21
CA CYS A 67 5.32 28.88 25.17
C CYS A 67 4.35 30.01 25.56
N HIS A 68 3.09 29.90 25.17
CA HIS A 68 2.07 30.94 25.36
C HIS A 68 1.58 31.05 26.83
N ALA A 69 1.70 29.97 27.62
CA ALA A 69 1.37 29.97 29.06
C ALA A 69 2.21 28.91 29.79
N PRO A 70 2.61 29.14 31.06
CA PRO A 70 3.30 28.14 31.87
C PRO A 70 2.43 26.89 32.03
N ARG A 71 3.01 25.71 31.80
CA ARG A 71 2.31 24.42 31.88
C ARG A 71 2.87 23.59 33.00
N ASP A 72 2.23 23.66 34.16
CA ASP A 72 2.52 22.80 35.33
C ASP A 72 2.29 21.30 35.03
N SER A 73 1.62 20.99 33.90
CA SER A 73 1.30 19.63 33.46
C SER A 73 2.52 18.79 33.00
N LEU A 74 3.68 19.41 32.74
CA LEU A 74 4.89 18.69 32.33
C LEU A 74 5.53 17.88 33.47
N GLU A 75 5.28 18.24 34.75
CA GLU A 75 5.88 17.56 35.90
C GLU A 75 5.09 16.32 36.38
N ILE A 76 3.84 16.14 35.96
CA ILE A 76 2.90 15.19 36.61
C ILE A 76 2.79 13.82 35.90
N GLN A 77 3.28 13.65 34.66
CA GLN A 77 3.02 12.44 33.86
C GLN A 77 3.89 11.20 34.14
N ILE A 78 4.80 11.22 35.12
CA ILE A 78 5.79 10.13 35.33
C ILE A 78 5.38 9.12 36.42
N THR A 79 4.24 9.30 37.10
CA THR A 79 3.88 8.40 38.23
C THR A 79 2.48 7.81 38.07
N THR A 80 2.37 6.62 37.47
CA THR A 80 1.13 5.84 37.47
C THR A 80 1.30 4.63 38.40
N THR A 81 0.43 4.50 39.40
CA THR A 81 0.47 3.44 40.42
C THR A 81 -0.44 2.27 40.03
N GLN A 82 0.03 1.03 40.19
CA GLN A 82 -0.76 -0.20 40.00
C GLN A 82 -1.75 -0.40 41.15
N ARG A 83 -3.05 -0.42 40.85
CA ARG A 83 -4.12 -1.21 41.50
C ARG A 83 -5.42 -0.99 40.71
N HIS A 84 -6.20 -2.07 40.50
CA HIS A 84 -7.33 -2.24 39.55
C HIS A 84 -7.00 -2.81 38.15
N LEU A 85 -5.88 -3.53 37.98
CA LEU A 85 -5.53 -4.11 36.68
C LEU A 85 -6.43 -5.27 36.25
N SER A 86 -6.83 -6.18 37.14
CA SER A 86 -7.50 -7.43 36.69
C SER A 86 -8.88 -7.18 36.09
N ASP A 87 -9.75 -6.45 36.80
CA ASP A 87 -11.12 -6.19 36.34
C ASP A 87 -11.12 -5.31 35.08
N HIS A 88 -10.22 -4.32 35.04
CA HIS A 88 -10.06 -3.46 33.87
C HIS A 88 -9.53 -4.23 32.65
N LEU A 89 -8.62 -5.19 32.84
CA LEU A 89 -8.14 -6.05 31.76
C LEU A 89 -9.24 -6.98 31.25
N SER A 90 -10.08 -7.51 32.15
CA SER A 90 -11.24 -8.32 31.75
C SER A 90 -12.25 -7.51 30.94
N GLU A 91 -12.65 -6.32 31.43
CA GLU A 91 -13.55 -5.41 30.70
C GLU A 91 -12.95 -4.99 29.35
N LEU A 92 -11.64 -4.73 29.29
CA LEU A 92 -10.95 -4.37 28.06
C LEU A 92 -10.97 -5.53 27.05
N VAL A 93 -10.67 -6.76 27.50
CA VAL A 93 -10.71 -7.94 26.63
C VAL A 93 -12.13 -8.16 26.11
N GLU A 94 -13.14 -8.15 26.97
CA GLU A 94 -14.53 -8.34 26.58
C GLU A 94 -15.00 -7.26 25.59
N SER A 95 -14.72 -5.99 25.86
CA SER A 95 -15.05 -4.89 24.95
C SER A 95 -14.37 -5.07 23.58
N THR A 96 -13.08 -5.43 23.56
CA THR A 96 -12.35 -5.60 22.29
C THR A 96 -12.82 -6.81 21.48
N LEU A 97 -13.18 -7.92 22.13
CA LEU A 97 -13.72 -9.09 21.45
C LEU A 97 -15.10 -8.79 20.86
N ASN A 98 -15.96 -8.10 21.60
CA ASN A 98 -17.27 -7.67 21.12
C ASN A 98 -17.14 -6.73 19.91
N ASP A 99 -16.20 -5.78 19.93
CA ASP A 99 -15.94 -4.89 18.80
C ASP A 99 -15.44 -5.69 17.57
N LEU A 100 -14.50 -6.62 17.76
CA LEU A 100 -13.96 -7.43 16.67
C LEU A 100 -15.01 -8.38 16.06
N GLU A 101 -15.91 -8.93 16.88
CA GLU A 101 -17.03 -9.75 16.43
C GLU A 101 -18.04 -8.91 15.64
N ALA A 102 -18.40 -7.72 16.15
CA ALA A 102 -19.29 -6.78 15.46
C ALA A 102 -18.74 -6.36 14.08
N SER A 103 -17.42 -6.15 14.00
CA SER A 103 -16.70 -5.86 12.75
C SER A 103 -16.51 -7.10 11.85
N LYS A 104 -17.05 -8.28 12.22
CA LYS A 104 -16.90 -9.57 11.51
C LYS A 104 -15.44 -9.96 11.27
N CYS A 105 -14.55 -9.59 12.18
CA CYS A 105 -13.13 -9.95 12.11
C CYS A 105 -12.84 -11.30 12.76
N ILE A 106 -13.63 -11.66 13.77
CA ILE A 106 -13.61 -12.94 14.47
C ILE A 106 -15.04 -13.50 14.56
N THR A 107 -15.14 -14.79 14.80
CA THR A 107 -16.35 -15.48 15.24
C THR A 107 -16.05 -16.10 16.60
N ILE A 108 -16.99 -15.97 17.54
CA ILE A 108 -16.88 -16.54 18.87
C ILE A 108 -17.73 -17.81 18.90
N GLU A 109 -17.09 -18.96 19.10
CA GLU A 109 -17.71 -20.28 19.22
C GLU A 109 -17.65 -20.71 20.70
N ASP A 110 -18.76 -21.25 21.22
CA ASP A 110 -18.88 -21.75 22.60
C ASP A 110 -18.38 -20.78 23.70
N ASP A 111 -18.57 -19.47 23.50
CA ASP A 111 -18.15 -18.37 24.39
C ASP A 111 -16.65 -18.32 24.74
N MET A 112 -15.81 -19.12 24.07
CA MET A 112 -14.40 -19.31 24.43
C MET A 112 -13.48 -19.43 23.21
N ASP A 113 -13.94 -20.06 22.14
CA ASP A 113 -13.11 -20.34 20.96
C ASP A 113 -13.23 -19.20 19.94
N LEU A 114 -12.09 -18.66 19.52
CA LEU A 114 -12.03 -17.53 18.59
C LEU A 114 -11.54 -17.99 17.22
N SER A 115 -12.40 -17.86 16.21
CA SER A 115 -12.11 -18.23 14.82
C SER A 115 -11.95 -16.97 13.97
N PRO A 116 -10.78 -16.70 13.36
CA PRO A 116 -10.57 -15.48 12.59
C PRO A 116 -11.21 -15.58 11.19
N SER A 117 -11.99 -14.57 10.82
CA SER A 117 -12.69 -14.43 9.55
C SER A 117 -12.06 -13.31 8.70
N LEU A 118 -12.63 -12.10 8.65
CA LEU A 118 -11.99 -10.95 7.99
C LEU A 118 -10.71 -10.50 8.69
N GLY A 119 -10.56 -10.84 9.99
CA GLY A 119 -9.39 -10.54 10.79
C GLY A 119 -8.11 -11.19 10.26
N LYS A 120 -8.22 -12.28 9.49
CA LYS A 120 -7.06 -12.87 8.78
C LYS A 120 -6.44 -11.88 7.81
N ILE A 121 -7.26 -11.12 7.08
CA ILE A 121 -6.79 -10.12 6.11
C ILE A 121 -6.14 -8.95 6.87
N ALA A 122 -6.81 -8.46 7.92
CA ALA A 122 -6.30 -7.38 8.75
C ALA A 122 -4.91 -7.69 9.34
N SER A 123 -4.78 -8.89 9.92
CA SER A 123 -3.52 -9.37 10.51
C SER A 123 -2.43 -9.59 9.46
N TYR A 124 -2.76 -10.22 8.33
CA TYR A 124 -1.78 -10.55 7.28
C TYR A 124 -1.21 -9.32 6.58
N ILE A 125 -2.04 -8.29 6.36
CA ILE A 125 -1.64 -7.05 5.64
C ILE A 125 -1.21 -5.94 6.62
N TYR A 126 -1.37 -6.15 7.93
CA TYR A 126 -1.07 -5.16 8.97
C TYR A 126 -1.87 -3.86 8.81
N ILE A 127 -3.20 -4.01 8.78
CA ILE A 127 -4.18 -2.92 8.68
C ILE A 127 -5.18 -2.99 9.84
N SER A 128 -5.75 -1.83 10.19
CA SER A 128 -6.72 -1.71 11.27
C SER A 128 -7.99 -2.52 10.99
N TYR A 129 -8.55 -3.16 12.02
CA TYR A 129 -9.81 -3.88 11.89
C TYR A 129 -10.97 -2.95 11.51
N THR A 130 -10.93 -1.68 11.93
CA THR A 130 -11.89 -0.64 11.55
C THR A 130 -11.86 -0.33 10.05
N THR A 131 -10.67 -0.38 9.42
CA THR A 131 -10.53 -0.22 7.96
C THR A 131 -11.15 -1.41 7.24
N ILE A 132 -10.90 -2.63 7.71
CA ILE A 132 -11.50 -3.84 7.15
C ILE A 132 -13.01 -3.88 7.32
N GLU A 133 -13.54 -3.43 8.47
CA GLU A 133 -14.97 -3.27 8.69
C GLU A 133 -15.59 -2.29 7.67
N HIS A 134 -14.95 -1.13 7.49
CA HIS A 134 -15.39 -0.14 6.52
C HIS A 134 -15.36 -0.69 5.10
N PHE A 135 -14.33 -1.44 4.74
CA PHE A 135 -14.20 -2.05 3.42
C PHE A 135 -15.26 -3.14 3.22
N GLY A 136 -15.47 -3.99 4.22
CA GLY A 136 -16.47 -5.07 4.18
C GLY A 136 -17.91 -4.57 4.07
N SER A 137 -18.21 -3.38 4.59
CA SER A 137 -19.53 -2.74 4.47
C SER A 137 -19.70 -1.88 3.21
N SER A 138 -18.59 -1.38 2.62
CA SER A 138 -18.63 -0.47 1.48
C SER A 138 -18.39 -1.14 0.12
N LEU A 139 -17.71 -2.28 0.07
CA LEU A 139 -17.41 -3.00 -1.16
C LEU A 139 -18.58 -3.88 -1.61
N THR A 140 -18.93 -3.78 -2.89
CA THR A 140 -19.97 -4.58 -3.55
C THR A 140 -19.45 -5.06 -4.91
N SER A 141 -20.10 -6.07 -5.51
CA SER A 141 -19.75 -6.57 -6.85
C SER A 141 -19.91 -5.53 -7.97
N LYS A 142 -20.58 -4.40 -7.70
CA LYS A 142 -20.80 -3.30 -8.64
C LYS A 142 -19.96 -2.06 -8.33
N THR A 143 -19.12 -2.11 -7.30
CA THR A 143 -18.33 -0.95 -6.87
C THR A 143 -17.36 -0.54 -7.97
N LYS A 144 -17.49 0.71 -8.42
CA LYS A 144 -16.63 1.33 -9.44
C LYS A 144 -15.41 1.93 -8.75
N MET A 145 -14.30 2.11 -9.47
CA MET A 145 -13.05 2.61 -8.88
C MET A 145 -13.11 3.97 -8.23
N LYS A 146 -13.88 4.93 -8.74
CA LYS A 146 -14.06 6.19 -8.01
C LYS A 146 -14.45 5.91 -6.56
N VAL A 147 -15.39 4.98 -6.36
CA VAL A 147 -15.83 4.55 -5.04
C VAL A 147 -14.76 3.70 -4.35
N LEU A 148 -14.00 2.85 -5.06
CA LEU A 148 -12.86 2.12 -4.46
C LEU A 148 -11.77 3.07 -3.92
N LEU A 149 -11.43 4.12 -4.67
CA LEU A 149 -10.51 5.17 -4.25
C LEU A 149 -11.05 5.94 -3.05
N GLU A 150 -12.34 6.28 -3.06
CA GLU A 150 -13.01 6.92 -1.93
C GLU A 150 -12.96 6.02 -0.68
N ILE A 151 -13.23 4.71 -0.81
CA ILE A 151 -13.14 3.72 0.27
C ILE A 151 -11.69 3.56 0.75
N LEU A 152 -10.71 3.52 -0.16
CA LEU A 152 -9.31 3.38 0.21
C LEU A 152 -8.79 4.66 0.87
N ALA A 153 -9.23 5.83 0.40
CA ALA A 153 -8.87 7.11 0.99
C ALA A 153 -9.49 7.30 2.39
N SER A 154 -10.65 6.71 2.67
CA SER A 154 -11.30 6.74 3.98
C SER A 154 -10.74 5.73 4.99
N ALA A 155 -9.71 4.95 4.61
CA ALA A 155 -9.03 4.02 5.50
C ALA A 155 -8.48 4.70 6.77
N SER A 156 -8.56 4.02 7.91
CA SER A 156 -8.15 4.56 9.22
C SER A 156 -6.63 4.84 9.29
N GLU A 157 -5.83 4.19 8.45
CA GLU A 157 -4.39 4.42 8.30
C GLU A 157 -4.10 5.85 7.82
N HIS A 158 -5.02 6.44 7.07
CA HIS A 158 -4.92 7.82 6.59
C HIS A 158 -5.43 8.82 7.62
N ALA A 159 -6.06 8.34 8.69
CA ALA A 159 -6.50 9.17 9.80
C ALA A 159 -5.35 9.76 10.61
N ASN A 160 -4.08 9.65 10.20
CA ASN A 160 -2.95 10.43 10.77
C ASN A 160 -2.29 11.39 9.77
N LEU A 161 -2.79 11.49 8.52
CA LEU A 161 -2.34 12.51 7.57
C LEU A 161 -2.66 13.92 8.06
N LEU A 162 -1.62 14.73 8.26
CA LEU A 162 -1.73 16.10 8.76
C LEU A 162 -2.33 17.01 7.68
N ILE A 163 -3.35 17.78 8.05
CA ILE A 163 -3.90 18.87 7.23
C ILE A 163 -3.28 20.17 7.72
N ARG A 164 -2.46 20.81 6.89
CA ARG A 164 -1.80 22.07 7.27
C ARG A 164 -2.66 23.28 6.91
N ASN A 165 -2.42 24.38 7.62
CA ASN A 165 -3.09 25.64 7.32
C ASN A 165 -2.80 26.08 5.87
N GLY A 166 -3.83 26.48 5.14
CA GLY A 166 -3.73 26.94 3.75
C GLY A 166 -3.68 25.84 2.68
N GLU A 167 -3.67 24.55 3.04
CA GLU A 167 -3.69 23.45 2.05
C GLU A 167 -5.06 23.28 1.35
N GLU A 168 -6.15 23.77 1.96
CA GLU A 168 -7.53 23.58 1.46
C GLU A 168 -7.75 24.10 0.03
N GLU A 169 -7.23 25.29 -0.28
CA GLU A 169 -7.36 25.90 -1.61
C GLU A 169 -6.57 25.13 -2.68
N VAL A 170 -5.40 24.59 -2.31
CA VAL A 170 -4.59 23.76 -3.21
C VAL A 170 -5.26 22.41 -3.43
N LEU A 171 -5.75 21.77 -2.37
CA LEU A 171 -6.49 20.51 -2.45
C LEU A 171 -7.75 20.65 -3.31
N ARG A 172 -8.51 21.74 -3.17
CA ARG A 172 -9.69 22.05 -4.02
C ARG A 172 -9.34 22.14 -5.51
N ARG A 173 -8.20 22.72 -5.86
CA ARG A 173 -7.74 22.79 -7.26
C ARG A 173 -7.37 21.42 -7.82
N LEU A 174 -6.82 20.55 -6.97
CA LEU A 174 -6.41 19.19 -7.34
C LEU A 174 -7.60 18.23 -7.53
N ILE A 175 -8.69 18.41 -6.77
CA ILE A 175 -9.90 17.55 -6.84
C ILE A 175 -10.56 17.54 -8.23
N ASN A 176 -10.42 18.63 -9.02
CA ASN A 176 -11.07 18.76 -10.32
C ASN A 176 -10.49 17.87 -11.44
N HIS A 177 -9.46 17.06 -11.17
CA HIS A 177 -8.69 16.37 -12.21
C HIS A 177 -8.87 14.84 -12.32
N GLN A 178 -9.86 14.22 -11.67
CA GLN A 178 -9.88 12.75 -11.61
C GLN A 178 -11.04 12.04 -12.31
N ARG A 179 -10.66 11.03 -13.09
CA ARG A 179 -11.42 9.88 -13.60
C ARG A 179 -10.68 8.63 -13.13
N LEU A 180 -11.32 7.44 -12.98
CA LEU A 180 -10.76 6.07 -13.25
C LEU A 180 -11.54 4.87 -12.64
N LEU A 181 -11.12 3.63 -13.01
CA LEU A 181 -11.54 2.17 -12.88
C LEU A 181 -10.33 1.24 -12.43
N ARG A 182 -10.32 -0.13 -12.37
CA ARG A 182 -10.58 -1.18 -11.30
C ARG A 182 -9.41 -1.54 -10.29
N ALA A 183 -9.69 -2.30 -9.20
CA ALA A 183 -8.82 -2.48 -8.00
C ALA A 183 -7.41 -3.09 -8.19
N MET A 184 -7.23 -4.13 -9.02
CA MET A 184 -5.89 -4.75 -9.20
C MET A 184 -4.98 -3.87 -10.06
N GLU A 185 -5.54 -3.29 -11.12
CA GLU A 185 -4.90 -2.27 -11.95
C GLU A 185 -4.48 -1.05 -11.11
N MET A 186 -5.21 -0.73 -10.04
CA MET A 186 -4.82 0.32 -9.09
C MET A 186 -3.47 0.07 -8.44
N SER A 187 -3.14 -1.18 -8.10
CA SER A 187 -1.83 -1.51 -7.52
C SER A 187 -0.70 -1.17 -8.49
N GLN A 188 -0.87 -1.53 -9.77
CA GLN A 188 0.09 -1.23 -10.83
C GLN A 188 0.18 0.30 -11.05
N MET A 189 -0.97 0.98 -11.15
CA MET A 189 -1.06 2.44 -11.31
C MET A 189 -0.34 3.22 -10.19
N VAL A 190 -0.53 2.80 -8.93
CA VAL A 190 0.13 3.42 -7.77
C VAL A 190 1.63 3.10 -7.76
N THR A 191 2.02 1.88 -8.13
CA THR A 191 3.43 1.48 -8.19
C THR A 191 4.20 2.28 -9.25
N LEU A 192 3.57 2.52 -10.40
CA LEU A 192 4.22 3.16 -11.56
C LEU A 192 3.98 4.68 -11.66
N GLU A 193 3.07 5.24 -10.85
CA GLU A 193 2.57 6.61 -10.97
C GLU A 193 1.96 6.88 -12.35
N MET A 194 1.08 5.99 -12.80
CA MET A 194 0.44 6.05 -14.12
C MET A 194 -1.05 5.81 -14.03
N TRP A 195 -1.80 6.34 -15.00
CA TRP A 195 -3.21 6.03 -15.16
C TRP A 195 -3.44 4.95 -16.23
N GLU A 196 -4.58 4.25 -16.18
CA GLU A 196 -4.96 3.21 -17.17
C GLU A 196 -4.90 3.71 -18.62
N GLN A 197 -5.28 4.98 -18.84
CA GLN A 197 -5.31 5.59 -20.17
C GLN A 197 -3.96 6.14 -20.63
N ASP A 198 -2.98 6.20 -19.72
CA ASP A 198 -1.63 6.62 -20.07
C ASP A 198 -0.96 5.54 -20.93
N SER A 199 -0.04 5.96 -21.80
CA SER A 199 0.72 5.00 -22.61
C SER A 199 1.55 4.08 -21.72
N MET A 200 1.50 2.77 -21.99
CA MET A 200 2.36 1.77 -21.33
C MET A 200 3.86 2.08 -21.45
N LEU A 201 4.28 2.90 -22.42
CA LEU A 201 5.66 3.31 -22.60
C LEU A 201 6.14 4.30 -21.53
N LEU A 202 5.24 4.91 -20.76
CA LEU A 202 5.60 5.83 -19.67
C LEU A 202 6.22 5.11 -18.47
N GLN A 203 6.14 3.78 -18.43
CA GLN A 203 6.85 2.94 -17.47
C GLN A 203 8.37 2.96 -17.69
N LEU A 204 8.79 3.29 -18.91
CA LEU A 204 10.20 3.27 -19.29
C LEU A 204 10.93 4.47 -18.69
N PRO A 205 12.18 4.28 -18.21
CA PRO A 205 13.02 5.39 -17.80
C PRO A 205 13.12 6.45 -18.89
N HIS A 206 13.01 7.73 -18.50
CA HIS A 206 13.16 8.91 -19.35
C HIS A 206 12.06 9.11 -20.41
N PHE A 207 10.99 8.30 -20.43
CA PHE A 207 9.86 8.51 -21.33
C PHE A 207 8.92 9.61 -20.83
N THR A 208 8.67 10.62 -21.68
CA THR A 208 7.63 11.63 -21.46
C THR A 208 6.37 11.31 -22.25
N LYS A 209 5.25 11.97 -21.94
CA LYS A 209 3.97 11.80 -22.68
C LYS A 209 4.14 12.12 -24.17
N GLU A 210 4.95 13.12 -24.49
CA GLU A 210 5.26 13.51 -25.86
C GLU A 210 6.10 12.45 -26.58
N LEU A 211 7.10 11.87 -25.89
CA LEU A 211 7.95 10.83 -26.48
C LEU A 211 7.15 9.56 -26.73
N ALA A 212 6.35 9.11 -25.75
CA ALA A 212 5.47 7.95 -25.89
C ALA A 212 4.52 8.11 -27.08
N LYS A 213 3.88 9.28 -27.21
CA LYS A 213 3.00 9.59 -28.33
C LYS A 213 3.72 9.53 -29.68
N ARG A 214 4.95 10.07 -29.78
CA ARG A 214 5.75 10.00 -31.02
C ARG A 214 6.05 8.56 -31.44
N TYR A 215 6.30 7.66 -30.51
CA TYR A 215 6.53 6.23 -30.79
C TYR A 215 5.24 5.49 -31.18
N GLN A 216 4.11 5.85 -30.58
CA GLN A 216 2.81 5.25 -30.89
C GLN A 216 2.25 5.70 -32.25
N GLU A 217 2.56 6.92 -32.68
CA GLU A 217 2.08 7.52 -33.94
C GLU A 217 3.08 7.36 -35.11
N ARG A 218 4.18 6.61 -34.93
CA ARG A 218 5.25 6.48 -35.94
C ARG A 218 4.78 5.62 -37.12
N PRO A 219 4.60 6.20 -38.33
CA PRO A 219 4.02 5.48 -39.46
C PRO A 219 4.88 4.26 -39.85
N GLY A 220 4.24 3.10 -39.90
CA GLY A 220 4.85 1.82 -40.26
C GLY A 220 5.58 1.09 -39.12
N LYS A 221 5.69 1.69 -37.91
CA LYS A 221 6.29 1.07 -36.71
C LYS A 221 5.64 1.64 -35.44
N ASN A 222 4.34 1.42 -35.27
CA ASN A 222 3.63 1.86 -34.07
C ASN A 222 4.03 0.97 -32.88
N ILE A 223 4.75 1.54 -31.91
CA ILE A 223 5.12 0.82 -30.68
C ILE A 223 4.05 1.13 -29.63
N GLN A 224 3.19 0.16 -29.31
CA GLN A 224 2.13 0.32 -28.30
C GLN A 224 2.44 -0.36 -26.96
N THR A 225 3.19 -1.46 -27.00
CA THR A 225 3.54 -2.26 -25.82
C THR A 225 5.05 -2.29 -25.61
N ILE A 226 5.48 -2.66 -24.39
CA ILE A 226 6.89 -2.80 -24.02
C ILE A 226 7.56 -3.92 -24.83
N PHE A 227 6.83 -4.98 -25.18
CA PHE A 227 7.37 -6.08 -25.98
C PHE A 227 7.90 -5.66 -27.36
N TYR A 228 7.28 -4.64 -27.99
CA TYR A 228 7.74 -4.12 -29.28
C TYR A 228 9.04 -3.30 -29.20
N LEU A 229 9.55 -3.00 -27.99
CA LEU A 229 10.87 -2.36 -27.81
C LEU A 229 12.02 -3.31 -28.20
N VAL A 230 11.78 -4.62 -28.19
CA VAL A 230 12.76 -5.63 -28.64
C VAL A 230 13.06 -5.49 -30.13
N GLU A 231 12.07 -5.04 -30.90
CA GLU A 231 12.18 -4.83 -32.35
C GLU A 231 12.84 -3.49 -32.70
N MET A 232 13.13 -2.64 -31.70
CA MET A 232 13.92 -1.44 -31.91
C MET A 232 15.36 -1.81 -32.24
N ARG A 233 15.95 -1.06 -33.19
CA ARG A 233 17.34 -1.23 -33.57
C ARG A 233 18.25 -0.82 -32.42
N ASP A 234 19.42 -1.45 -32.33
CA ASP A 234 20.37 -1.22 -31.24
C ASP A 234 20.83 0.23 -31.16
N ASP A 235 20.98 0.96 -32.26
CA ASP A 235 21.31 2.39 -32.27
C ASP A 235 20.24 3.28 -31.60
N GLU A 236 18.96 2.90 -31.71
CA GLU A 236 17.83 3.55 -31.03
C GLU A 236 17.74 3.14 -29.54
N ARG A 237 18.25 1.95 -29.18
CA ARG A 237 18.31 1.41 -27.79
C ARG A 237 19.53 1.89 -27.00
N HIS A 238 20.69 2.05 -27.66
CA HIS A 238 21.99 2.36 -27.05
C HIS A 238 22.09 3.77 -26.47
N ALA A 239 21.23 4.70 -26.90
CA ALA A 239 21.17 6.02 -26.30
C ALA A 239 20.66 5.99 -24.84
N LEU A 240 20.07 4.87 -24.38
CA LEU A 240 19.36 4.77 -23.11
C LEU A 240 19.65 3.42 -22.43
N LEU A 241 20.85 3.27 -21.85
CA LEU A 241 21.29 2.10 -21.07
C LEU A 241 20.24 1.65 -20.03
N ASP A 242 19.50 2.61 -19.47
CA ASP A 242 18.47 2.36 -18.44
C ASP A 242 17.24 1.62 -19.00
N ILE A 243 16.91 1.79 -20.30
CA ILE A 243 15.80 1.05 -20.94
C ILE A 243 16.15 -0.42 -21.10
N ALA A 244 17.39 -0.74 -21.46
CA ALA A 244 17.83 -2.12 -21.57
C ALA A 244 17.78 -2.83 -20.21
N LYS A 245 18.16 -2.13 -19.13
CA LYS A 245 18.02 -2.65 -17.76
C LYS A 245 16.57 -2.89 -17.38
N PHE A 246 15.68 -1.93 -17.68
CA PHE A 246 14.24 -2.09 -17.44
C PHE A 246 13.70 -3.30 -18.20
N TYR A 247 14.00 -3.42 -19.49
CA TYR A 247 13.53 -4.53 -20.33
C TYR A 247 13.97 -5.89 -19.78
N ASN A 248 15.22 -6.03 -19.34
CA ASN A 248 15.73 -7.29 -18.76
C ASN A 248 15.03 -7.67 -17.43
N ARG A 249 14.41 -6.70 -16.75
CA ARG A 249 13.65 -6.88 -15.51
C ARG A 249 12.14 -6.98 -15.76
N PHE A 250 11.65 -6.57 -16.93
CA PHE A 250 10.24 -6.61 -17.26
C PHE A 250 9.76 -8.06 -17.31
N PRO A 251 8.58 -8.41 -16.76
CA PRO A 251 8.18 -9.80 -16.67
C PRO A 251 7.93 -10.42 -18.04
N ASN A 252 8.45 -11.62 -18.25
CA ASN A 252 8.13 -12.46 -19.39
C ASN A 252 7.79 -13.85 -18.87
N ILE A 253 6.50 -14.09 -18.69
CA ILE A 253 6.00 -15.27 -17.98
C ILE A 253 5.19 -16.14 -18.93
N ASP A 254 5.67 -17.37 -19.10
CA ASP A 254 4.92 -18.41 -19.78
C ASP A 254 3.97 -19.09 -18.79
N LEU A 255 2.67 -18.98 -19.08
CA LEU A 255 1.61 -19.62 -18.33
C LEU A 255 1.11 -20.87 -19.05
N SER A 256 1.12 -22.00 -18.34
CA SER A 256 0.42 -23.22 -18.75
C SER A 256 -0.46 -23.73 -17.62
N TYR A 257 -1.54 -24.41 -17.97
CA TYR A 257 -2.48 -24.95 -16.99
C TYR A 257 -3.07 -26.29 -17.42
N GLU A 258 -3.51 -27.05 -16.42
CA GLU A 258 -4.07 -28.39 -16.53
C GLU A 258 -5.20 -28.52 -15.50
N VAL A 259 -6.37 -28.98 -15.94
CA VAL A 259 -7.44 -29.39 -15.01
C VAL A 259 -7.20 -30.84 -14.64
N ILE A 260 -6.94 -31.10 -13.36
CA ILE A 260 -6.70 -32.45 -12.86
C ILE A 260 -8.02 -33.23 -12.92
N ASP A 261 -7.98 -34.42 -13.51
CA ASP A 261 -9.13 -35.34 -13.63
C ASP A 261 -10.33 -34.71 -14.35
N SER A 262 -10.07 -33.98 -15.44
CA SER A 262 -11.08 -33.24 -16.22
C SER A 262 -12.27 -34.09 -16.69
N ASP A 263 -12.06 -35.39 -16.88
CA ASP A 263 -13.07 -36.30 -17.42
C ASP A 263 -14.03 -36.85 -16.36
N ASN A 264 -13.70 -36.72 -15.06
CA ASN A 264 -14.49 -37.27 -13.94
C ASN A 264 -14.98 -36.20 -12.95
N VAL A 265 -15.32 -35.01 -13.43
CA VAL A 265 -15.85 -33.95 -12.56
C VAL A 265 -17.31 -34.22 -12.21
N ARG A 266 -17.62 -34.31 -10.91
CA ARG A 266 -18.99 -34.40 -10.40
C ARG A 266 -19.46 -33.07 -9.85
N THR A 267 -20.78 -32.85 -9.89
CA THR A 267 -21.39 -31.65 -9.34
C THR A 267 -21.11 -31.54 -7.85
N GLY A 268 -20.66 -30.36 -7.40
CA GLY A 268 -20.32 -30.10 -6.00
C GLY A 268 -19.00 -30.67 -5.48
N GLU A 269 -18.19 -31.38 -6.30
CA GLU A 269 -16.83 -31.78 -5.93
C GLU A 269 -15.81 -30.66 -6.20
N ASN A 270 -14.64 -30.73 -5.56
CA ASN A 270 -13.56 -29.77 -5.81
C ASN A 270 -12.82 -30.13 -7.11
N VAL A 271 -12.76 -29.19 -8.04
CA VAL A 271 -11.92 -29.26 -9.24
C VAL A 271 -10.59 -28.59 -8.93
N THR A 272 -9.49 -29.27 -9.25
CA THR A 272 -8.15 -28.73 -9.07
C THR A 272 -7.57 -28.28 -10.40
N LEU A 273 -7.22 -27.00 -10.49
CA LEU A 273 -6.45 -26.44 -11.60
C LEU A 273 -4.97 -26.37 -11.19
N GLN A 274 -4.12 -27.10 -11.91
CA GLN A 274 -2.68 -27.03 -11.78
C GLN A 274 -2.14 -26.01 -12.79
N ILE A 275 -1.48 -24.98 -12.29
CA ILE A 275 -0.93 -23.87 -13.07
C ILE A 275 0.60 -23.92 -12.94
N THR A 276 1.28 -23.79 -14.06
CA THR A 276 2.73 -23.67 -14.13
C THR A 276 3.08 -22.33 -14.76
N LEU A 277 3.87 -21.54 -14.03
CA LEU A 277 4.38 -20.24 -14.48
C LEU A 277 5.89 -20.38 -14.61
N ASP A 278 6.43 -20.14 -15.79
CA ASP A 278 7.87 -20.12 -16.06
C ASP A 278 8.29 -18.70 -16.38
N ASN A 279 9.21 -18.14 -15.60
CA ASN A 279 9.71 -16.79 -15.80
C ASN A 279 11.01 -16.85 -16.61
N GLU A 280 10.95 -16.31 -17.82
CA GLU A 280 12.10 -16.23 -18.71
C GLU A 280 13.07 -15.11 -18.31
N THR A 281 12.63 -14.14 -17.51
CA THR A 281 13.44 -13.00 -17.08
C THR A 281 14.06 -13.20 -15.70
N GLN A 282 15.13 -12.47 -15.42
CA GLN A 282 15.80 -12.51 -14.13
C GLN A 282 15.02 -11.67 -13.13
N VAL A 283 14.62 -12.27 -12.01
CA VAL A 283 13.86 -11.57 -10.97
C VAL A 283 14.78 -10.68 -10.15
N GLU A 284 14.49 -9.39 -10.19
CA GLU A 284 15.06 -8.34 -9.36
C GLU A 284 13.89 -7.59 -8.71
N PRO A 285 14.13 -6.71 -7.72
CA PRO A 285 13.09 -5.80 -7.23
C PRO A 285 12.43 -5.05 -8.39
N VAL A 286 11.25 -4.48 -8.18
CA VAL A 286 10.50 -3.74 -9.21
C VAL A 286 11.20 -2.42 -9.53
N ASP A 287 11.27 -2.04 -10.83
CA ASP A 287 11.84 -0.76 -11.25
C ASP A 287 10.82 0.37 -11.14
N ALA A 288 10.61 0.86 -9.92
CA ALA A 288 9.61 1.89 -9.63
C ALA A 288 10.27 3.11 -8.94
N PRO A 289 10.94 4.00 -9.69
CA PRO A 289 11.71 5.11 -9.11
C PRO A 289 10.85 6.15 -8.37
N ARG A 290 9.54 6.20 -8.67
CA ARG A 290 8.56 7.08 -8.03
C ARG A 290 7.86 6.43 -6.83
N TYR A 291 8.06 5.12 -6.62
CA TYR A 291 7.52 4.41 -5.47
C TYR A 291 8.49 4.52 -4.29
N PRO A 292 8.04 4.94 -3.09
CA PRO A 292 8.94 5.35 -2.01
C PRO A 292 9.67 4.20 -1.32
N LYS A 293 9.30 2.95 -1.59
CA LYS A 293 9.87 1.75 -0.95
C LYS A 293 10.37 0.77 -2.00
N ALA A 294 11.35 -0.05 -1.64
CA ALA A 294 11.64 -1.23 -2.44
C ALA A 294 10.40 -2.14 -2.46
N LYS A 295 10.09 -2.71 -3.63
CA LYS A 295 8.94 -3.58 -3.84
C LYS A 295 9.38 -4.79 -4.63
N ASP A 296 8.97 -5.96 -4.17
CA ASP A 296 9.07 -7.19 -4.94
C ASP A 296 7.80 -7.38 -5.77
N GLU A 297 7.99 -8.01 -6.93
CA GLU A 297 6.93 -8.35 -7.86
C GLU A 297 6.03 -9.45 -7.28
N GLY A 298 4.72 -9.23 -7.32
CA GLY A 298 3.71 -10.20 -6.95
C GLY A 298 2.68 -10.41 -8.05
N TRP A 299 2.13 -11.62 -8.11
CA TRP A 299 1.13 -12.01 -9.10
C TRP A 299 -0.13 -12.52 -8.42
N TRP A 300 -1.27 -12.26 -9.04
CA TRP A 300 -2.57 -12.79 -8.67
C TRP A 300 -3.04 -13.74 -9.75
N LEU A 301 -3.18 -15.02 -9.40
CA LEU A 301 -3.88 -15.99 -10.23
C LEU A 301 -5.35 -15.92 -9.87
N VAL A 302 -6.19 -15.58 -10.85
CA VAL A 302 -7.61 -15.30 -10.67
C VAL A 302 -8.41 -16.17 -11.61
N ILE A 303 -9.33 -16.96 -11.07
CA ILE A 303 -10.33 -17.69 -11.85
C ILE A 303 -11.64 -16.95 -11.71
N GLY A 304 -12.20 -16.50 -12.83
CA GLY A 304 -13.48 -15.80 -12.86
C GLY A 304 -14.41 -16.34 -13.93
N GLU A 305 -15.70 -16.11 -13.73
CA GLU A 305 -16.73 -16.30 -14.75
C GLU A 305 -17.10 -14.93 -15.34
N THR A 306 -16.72 -14.71 -16.60
CA THR A 306 -16.83 -13.41 -17.26
C THR A 306 -18.27 -12.93 -17.42
N ILE A 307 -19.20 -13.86 -17.67
CA ILE A 307 -20.61 -13.55 -17.92
C ILE A 307 -21.33 -13.12 -16.64
N SER A 308 -21.14 -13.88 -15.55
CA SER A 308 -21.75 -13.58 -14.25
C SER A 308 -20.97 -12.54 -13.45
N ASN A 309 -19.77 -12.16 -13.91
CA ASN A 309 -18.82 -11.29 -13.19
C ASN A 309 -18.53 -11.82 -11.77
N GLN A 310 -18.36 -13.14 -11.66
CA GLN A 310 -18.14 -13.82 -10.39
C GLN A 310 -16.67 -14.23 -10.26
N LEU A 311 -16.06 -13.87 -9.14
CA LEU A 311 -14.77 -14.41 -8.72
C LEU A 311 -14.98 -15.82 -8.16
N VAL A 312 -14.23 -16.79 -8.69
CA VAL A 312 -14.35 -18.21 -8.31
C VAL A 312 -13.21 -18.62 -7.40
N ALA A 313 -11.97 -18.29 -7.78
CA ALA A 313 -10.80 -18.57 -6.97
C ALA A 313 -9.74 -17.48 -7.19
N ILE A 314 -8.95 -17.21 -6.16
CA ILE A 314 -7.85 -16.25 -6.21
C ILE A 314 -6.69 -16.73 -5.36
N LYS A 315 -5.46 -16.53 -5.84
CA LYS A 315 -4.25 -16.81 -5.07
C LYS A 315 -3.13 -15.86 -5.45
N ARG A 316 -2.46 -15.30 -4.44
CA ARG A 316 -1.25 -14.52 -4.62
C ARG A 316 -0.04 -15.44 -4.71
N VAL A 317 0.86 -15.18 -5.65
CA VAL A 317 2.07 -15.95 -5.88
C VAL A 317 3.23 -15.01 -6.16
N SER A 318 4.42 -15.40 -5.73
CA SER A 318 5.68 -14.80 -6.19
C SER A 318 6.37 -15.81 -7.09
N ILE A 319 6.91 -15.33 -8.20
CA ILE A 319 7.51 -16.16 -9.24
C ILE A 319 8.98 -15.77 -9.28
N GLN A 320 9.87 -16.73 -8.99
CA GLN A 320 11.31 -16.52 -9.18
C GLN A 320 11.71 -16.99 -10.58
N ARG A 321 12.03 -18.28 -10.73
CA ARG A 321 12.24 -18.89 -12.05
C ARG A 321 11.01 -19.65 -12.52
N LYS A 322 10.38 -20.39 -11.60
CA LYS A 322 9.24 -21.24 -11.88
C LYS A 322 8.34 -21.32 -10.67
N ALA A 323 7.03 -21.32 -10.87
CA ALA A 323 6.05 -21.56 -9.83
C ALA A 323 5.01 -22.59 -10.29
N ASN A 324 4.82 -23.63 -9.48
CA ASN A 324 3.76 -24.62 -9.68
C ASN A 324 2.70 -24.38 -8.62
N VAL A 325 1.48 -24.09 -9.04
CA VAL A 325 0.42 -23.60 -8.17
C VAL A 325 -0.83 -24.42 -8.40
N LYS A 326 -1.41 -24.94 -7.32
CA LYS A 326 -2.75 -25.54 -7.35
C LYS A 326 -3.77 -24.52 -6.87
N LEU A 327 -4.82 -24.36 -7.65
CA LEU A 327 -6.04 -23.63 -7.31
C LEU A 327 -7.20 -24.63 -7.25
N GLU A 328 -7.94 -24.59 -6.15
CA GLU A 328 -9.15 -25.40 -5.99
C GLU A 328 -10.37 -24.52 -6.20
N LEU A 329 -11.35 -25.04 -6.95
CA LEU A 329 -12.64 -24.42 -7.15
C LEU A 329 -13.75 -25.45 -6.98
N ALA A 330 -14.92 -25.02 -6.51
CA ALA A 330 -16.08 -25.88 -6.41
C ALA A 330 -16.70 -26.10 -7.81
N ALA A 331 -16.96 -27.36 -8.16
CA ALA A 331 -17.71 -27.70 -9.37
C ALA A 331 -19.14 -27.11 -9.29
N PRO A 332 -19.74 -26.78 -10.44
CA PRO A 332 -21.11 -26.29 -10.50
C PRO A 332 -22.09 -27.28 -9.84
N THR A 333 -23.15 -26.76 -9.22
CA THR A 333 -24.21 -27.59 -8.63
C THR A 333 -25.10 -28.25 -9.67
N GLU A 334 -25.14 -27.70 -10.88
CA GLU A 334 -25.89 -28.23 -12.03
C GLU A 334 -24.93 -28.86 -13.04
N ALA A 335 -25.31 -30.02 -13.57
CA ALA A 335 -24.53 -30.71 -14.59
C ALA A 335 -24.66 -29.96 -15.93
N ALA A 336 -23.73 -29.05 -16.17
CA ALA A 336 -23.65 -28.24 -17.39
C ALA A 336 -22.18 -27.96 -17.74
N GLU A 337 -21.92 -27.78 -19.03
CA GLU A 337 -20.64 -27.25 -19.48
C GLU A 337 -20.51 -25.80 -19.00
N LYS A 338 -19.44 -25.51 -18.27
CA LYS A 338 -19.20 -24.18 -17.71
C LYS A 338 -17.79 -23.70 -18.04
N THR A 339 -17.71 -22.52 -18.64
CA THR A 339 -16.44 -21.91 -19.05
C THR A 339 -15.99 -20.89 -18.01
N TYR A 340 -14.73 -21.01 -17.60
CA TYR A 340 -14.07 -20.05 -16.72
C TYR A 340 -12.88 -19.41 -17.44
N THR A 341 -12.45 -18.24 -16.97
CA THR A 341 -11.26 -17.56 -17.46
C THR A 341 -10.23 -17.48 -16.33
N LEU A 342 -9.02 -17.94 -16.61
CA LEU A 342 -7.85 -17.76 -15.76
C LEU A 342 -7.13 -16.47 -16.17
N TYR A 343 -6.90 -15.58 -15.21
CA TYR A 343 -6.11 -14.38 -15.36
C TYR A 343 -4.85 -14.47 -14.49
N SER A 344 -3.75 -13.89 -14.95
CA SER A 344 -2.48 -13.81 -14.22
C SER A 344 -2.08 -12.35 -14.07
N MET A 345 -2.56 -11.68 -13.04
CA MET A 345 -2.41 -10.22 -12.90
C MET A 345 -1.15 -9.87 -12.11
N CYS A 346 -0.24 -9.08 -12.69
CA CYS A 346 0.89 -8.50 -11.98
C CYS A 346 0.42 -7.38 -11.03
N ASP A 347 1.05 -7.19 -9.87
CA ASP A 347 0.72 -6.09 -8.95
C ASP A 347 1.59 -4.83 -9.15
N SER A 348 2.52 -4.87 -10.12
CA SER A 348 3.65 -3.96 -10.25
C SER A 348 3.84 -3.35 -11.65
N TYR A 349 3.66 -4.13 -12.72
CA TYR A 349 3.87 -3.70 -14.10
C TYR A 349 2.56 -3.71 -14.90
N LEU A 350 2.44 -2.83 -15.89
CA LEU A 350 1.33 -2.80 -16.83
C LEU A 350 1.70 -3.50 -18.14
N GLY A 351 0.77 -4.30 -18.67
CA GLY A 351 0.89 -4.94 -19.98
C GLY A 351 1.53 -6.33 -19.99
N CYS A 352 1.57 -7.01 -18.84
CA CYS A 352 2.07 -8.38 -18.67
C CYS A 352 1.03 -9.34 -18.04
N ASP A 353 -0.25 -8.92 -17.99
CA ASP A 353 -1.36 -9.66 -17.36
C ASP A 353 -2.00 -10.76 -18.22
#